data_AF-A0A931IYD5-F1
#
_entry.id   AF-A0A931IYD5-F1
#
_cell.length_a   1.000
_cell.length_b   1.000
_cell.length_c   1.000
_cell.angle_alpha   90.00
_cell.angle_beta   90.00
_cell.angle_gamma   90.00
#
_symmetry.space_group_name_H-M   'P 1'
#
loop_
_entity.id
_entity.type
_entity.pdbx_description
1 polymer ?
#
loop_
_entity_poly.entity_id
_entity_poly.type
_entity_poly.pdbx_seq_one_letter_code
_entity_poly.pdbx_strand_id
1 'polypeptide(L)'
;MKSQLVLRFEPDSDGAGELFVTASCERFAGAGSAWFAQDEVRAFGEKLQSGLTLTPGTEWRLEGGYWESGSSPPRLRDVLVGLRVYPIGRTGQIGIQVRLGDGTHEQQRPESRGWASFELPACYEDLHRFGAQMQRIVESSDATASLYPDEP
;
A
#
# COMPACT_ATOMS: atom_id res chain seq x y z
N MET A 1 5.34 -5.92 19.73
CA MET A 1 5.95 -5.56 18.45
C MET A 1 5.33 -4.24 18.05
N LYS A 2 6.14 -3.26 17.64
CA LYS A 2 5.62 -1.97 17.17
C LYS A 2 4.97 -2.16 15.80
N SER A 3 4.07 -1.28 15.43
CA SER A 3 3.51 -1.26 14.07
C SER A 3 4.57 -0.90 13.05
N GLN A 4 4.52 -1.51 11.86
CA GLN A 4 5.48 -1.29 10.78
C GLN A 4 4.81 -1.52 9.43
N LEU A 5 5.22 -0.75 8.42
CA LEU A 5 4.88 -0.96 7.01
C LEU A 5 6.14 -0.81 6.18
N VAL A 6 6.47 -1.81 5.34
CA VAL A 6 7.63 -1.78 4.44
C VAL A 6 7.19 -2.16 3.04
N LEU A 7 7.58 -1.33 2.07
CA LEU A 7 7.35 -1.49 0.64
C LEU A 7 8.69 -1.65 -0.09
N ARG A 8 8.69 -2.49 -1.11
CA ARG A 8 9.78 -2.65 -2.06
C ARG A 8 9.19 -2.86 -3.45
N PHE A 9 9.81 -2.30 -4.47
CA PHE A 9 9.32 -2.37 -5.84
C PHE A 9 10.35 -3.03 -6.74
N GLU A 10 9.94 -4.04 -7.49
CA GLU A 10 10.75 -4.69 -8.52
C GLU A 10 10.25 -4.25 -9.90
N PRO A 11 10.95 -3.35 -10.61
CA PRO A 11 10.53 -2.89 -11.93
C PRO A 11 10.67 -3.98 -13.00
N ASP A 12 9.74 -4.01 -13.94
CA ASP A 12 9.83 -4.75 -15.19
C ASP A 12 10.11 -3.80 -16.37
N SER A 13 10.40 -4.37 -17.53
CA SER A 13 10.81 -3.70 -18.76
C SER A 13 9.73 -2.87 -19.45
N ASP A 14 8.46 -3.03 -19.09
CA ASP A 14 7.30 -2.40 -19.74
C ASP A 14 6.74 -1.18 -19.01
N GLY A 15 7.43 -0.73 -17.96
CA GLY A 15 6.97 0.36 -17.09
C GLY A 15 6.00 -0.09 -16.00
N ALA A 16 5.72 -1.38 -15.88
CA ALA A 16 5.12 -1.97 -14.69
C ALA A 16 6.20 -2.48 -13.72
N GLY A 17 5.74 -3.04 -12.61
CA GLY A 17 6.56 -3.78 -11.67
C GLY A 17 5.73 -4.34 -10.53
N GLU A 18 6.35 -5.23 -9.76
CA GLU A 18 5.72 -5.86 -8.61
C GLU A 18 6.03 -5.08 -7.34
N LEU A 19 4.98 -4.62 -6.66
CA LEU A 19 5.08 -3.96 -5.36
C LEU A 19 4.90 -5.01 -4.26
N PHE A 20 5.97 -5.28 -3.53
CA PHE A 20 5.97 -6.13 -2.35
C PHE A 20 5.69 -5.30 -1.11
N VAL A 21 4.75 -5.75 -0.29
CA VAL A 21 4.34 -5.06 0.92
C VAL A 21 4.35 -6.03 2.09
N THR A 22 5.00 -5.61 3.17
CA THR A 22 4.91 -6.28 4.49
C THR A 22 4.40 -5.29 5.50
N ALA A 23 3.52 -5.74 6.39
CA ALA A 23 3.00 -4.91 7.46
C ALA A 23 2.81 -5.71 8.74
N SER A 24 3.02 -5.06 9.87
CA SER A 24 2.70 -5.60 11.18
C SER A 24 2.00 -4.55 12.05
N CYS A 25 1.12 -5.03 12.92
CA CYS A 25 0.44 -4.24 13.93
C CYS A 25 0.27 -5.12 15.17
N GLU A 26 0.95 -4.75 16.25
CA GLU A 26 0.99 -5.50 17.50
C GLU A 26 1.40 -6.98 17.30
N ARG A 27 0.46 -7.92 17.41
CA ARG A 27 0.72 -9.37 17.29
C ARG A 27 0.37 -9.92 15.92
N PHE A 28 -0.11 -9.08 15.01
CA PHE A 28 -0.49 -9.48 13.67
C PHE A 28 0.53 -8.98 12.66
N ALA A 29 0.75 -9.79 11.63
CA ALA A 29 1.58 -9.44 10.48
C ALA A 29 1.00 -10.06 9.22
N GLY A 30 1.34 -9.47 8.08
CA GLY A 30 0.98 -9.98 6.76
C GLY A 30 1.99 -9.52 5.72
N ALA A 31 1.99 -10.22 4.60
CA ALA A 31 2.73 -9.87 3.40
C ALA A 31 1.83 -10.07 2.19
N GLY A 32 2.08 -9.31 1.13
CA GLY A 32 1.39 -9.45 -0.15
C GLY A 32 2.16 -8.74 -1.24
N SER A 33 1.81 -9.04 -2.48
CA SER A 33 2.33 -8.33 -3.64
C SER A 33 1.27 -8.17 -4.71
N ALA A 34 1.42 -7.12 -5.52
CA ALA A 34 0.60 -6.91 -6.70
C ALA A 34 1.38 -6.13 -7.74
N TRP A 35 0.96 -6.28 -8.99
CA TRP A 35 1.52 -5.55 -10.12
C TRP A 35 0.90 -4.17 -10.23
N PHE A 36 1.75 -3.16 -10.43
CA PHE A 36 1.36 -1.76 -10.59
C PHE A 36 2.12 -1.13 -11.75
N ALA A 37 1.55 -0.09 -12.35
CA ALA A 37 2.34 0.82 -13.19
C ALA A 37 3.30 1.63 -12.31
N GLN A 38 4.53 1.84 -12.77
CA GLN A 38 5.52 2.65 -12.05
C GLN A 38 5.02 4.07 -11.79
N ASP A 39 4.37 4.68 -12.78
CA ASP A 39 3.80 6.02 -12.68
C ASP A 39 2.67 6.10 -11.65
N GLU A 40 1.91 5.01 -11.44
CA GLU A 40 0.86 4.96 -10.42
C GLU A 40 1.47 4.99 -9.00
N VAL A 41 2.50 4.18 -8.76
CA VAL A 41 3.21 4.15 -7.47
C VAL A 41 3.91 5.48 -7.20
N ARG A 42 4.56 6.06 -8.23
CA ARG A 42 5.20 7.38 -8.17
C ARG A 42 4.18 8.47 -7.83
N ALA A 43 3.08 8.55 -8.58
CA ALA A 43 2.05 9.56 -8.38
C ALA A 43 1.39 9.44 -6.99
N PHE A 44 1.21 8.21 -6.48
CA PHE A 44 0.74 8.02 -5.12
C PHE A 44 1.75 8.56 -4.09
N GLY A 45 3.04 8.27 -4.26
CA GLY A 45 4.11 8.82 -3.42
C GLY A 45 4.19 10.36 -3.45
N GLU A 46 4.06 10.96 -4.62
CA GLU A 46 3.99 12.43 -4.80
C GLU A 46 2.78 13.01 -4.07
N LYS A 47 1.63 12.34 -4.15
CA LYS A 47 0.40 12.75 -3.48
C LYS A 47 0.54 12.70 -1.95
N LEU A 48 1.19 11.66 -1.42
CA LEU A 48 1.49 11.57 0.02
C LEU A 48 2.46 12.67 0.46
N GLN A 49 3.46 12.98 -0.38
CA GLN A 49 4.49 13.96 -0.05
C GLN A 49 3.97 15.41 -0.09
N SER A 50 3.24 15.75 -1.15
CA SER A 50 2.73 17.11 -1.39
C SER A 50 1.35 17.37 -0.76
N GLY A 51 0.69 16.31 -0.30
CA GLY A 51 -0.66 16.34 0.23
C GLY A 51 -0.80 17.27 1.43
N LEU A 52 -1.48 18.39 1.22
CA LEU A 52 -1.98 19.25 2.30
C LEU A 52 -3.14 18.54 3.02
N THR A 53 -3.58 19.13 4.15
CA THR A 53 -4.62 18.57 5.04
C THR A 53 -5.73 17.81 4.29
N LEU A 54 -5.82 16.50 4.52
CA LEU A 54 -6.87 15.64 4.01
C LEU A 54 -8.24 16.14 4.50
N THR A 55 -9.09 16.53 3.57
CA THR A 55 -10.47 16.95 3.88
C THR A 55 -11.26 15.74 4.40
N PRO A 56 -12.06 15.88 5.48
CA PRO A 56 -12.95 14.82 5.94
C PRO A 56 -13.81 14.26 4.80
N GLY A 57 -13.89 12.94 4.68
CA GLY A 57 -14.58 12.24 3.59
C GLY A 57 -13.75 12.07 2.32
N THR A 58 -12.50 12.53 2.27
CA THR A 58 -11.56 12.21 1.21
C THR A 58 -10.61 11.10 1.63
N GLU A 59 -10.20 10.31 0.65
CA GLU A 59 -9.17 9.29 0.84
C GLU A 59 -8.31 9.16 -0.42
N TRP A 60 -7.07 8.76 -0.20
CA TRP A 60 -6.14 8.41 -1.27
C TRP A 60 -5.94 6.91 -1.27
N ARG A 61 -5.95 6.31 -2.47
CA ARG A 61 -5.88 4.86 -2.64
C ARG A 61 -4.76 4.48 -3.60
N LEU A 62 -4.11 3.38 -3.29
CA LEU A 62 -3.29 2.59 -4.20
C LEU A 62 -3.72 1.14 -4.01
N GLU A 63 -4.32 0.52 -5.03
CA GLU A 63 -4.89 -0.83 -4.93
C GLU A 63 -4.51 -1.66 -6.14
N GLY A 64 -4.00 -2.86 -5.90
CA GLY A 64 -3.57 -3.81 -6.93
C GLY A 64 -4.02 -5.22 -6.60
N GLY A 65 -4.22 -6.01 -7.66
CA GLY A 65 -4.67 -7.40 -7.55
C GLY A 65 -5.33 -7.90 -8.84
N TYR A 66 -6.33 -8.76 -8.72
CA TYR A 66 -7.00 -9.34 -9.88
C TYR A 66 -8.20 -8.50 -10.30
N TRP A 67 -8.27 -8.19 -11.59
CA TRP A 67 -9.34 -7.42 -12.21
C TRP A 67 -10.49 -8.32 -12.67
N GLU A 68 -11.71 -7.79 -12.61
CA GLU A 68 -12.90 -8.43 -13.13
C GLU A 68 -12.93 -8.33 -14.66
N SER A 69 -12.88 -9.48 -15.34
CA SER A 69 -12.91 -9.56 -16.80
C SER A 69 -14.21 -8.99 -17.35
N GLY A 70 -14.12 -8.06 -18.30
CA GLY A 70 -15.28 -7.47 -18.97
C GLY A 70 -16.02 -6.40 -18.14
N SER A 71 -15.48 -5.98 -17.01
CA SER A 71 -16.04 -4.87 -16.23
C SER A 71 -15.78 -3.52 -16.91
N SER A 72 -16.81 -2.66 -16.98
CA SER A 72 -16.71 -1.27 -17.40
C SER A 72 -17.56 -0.39 -16.48
N PRO A 73 -16.96 0.50 -15.67
CA PRO A 73 -15.51 0.74 -15.55
C PRO A 73 -14.76 -0.48 -14.99
N PRO A 74 -13.42 -0.58 -15.18
CA PRO A 74 -12.60 -1.63 -14.59
C PRO A 74 -12.82 -1.74 -13.08
N ARG A 75 -12.99 -2.97 -12.58
CA ARG A 75 -13.19 -3.27 -11.16
C ARG A 75 -12.18 -4.29 -10.68
N LEU A 76 -11.58 -4.04 -9.52
CA LEU A 76 -10.79 -5.05 -8.81
C LEU A 76 -11.74 -6.09 -8.22
N ARG A 77 -11.58 -7.34 -8.65
CA ARG A 77 -12.26 -8.51 -8.08
C ARG A 77 -11.63 -8.88 -6.75
N ASP A 78 -10.29 -8.89 -6.71
CA ASP A 78 -9.51 -9.25 -5.52
C ASP A 78 -8.42 -8.20 -5.31
N VAL A 79 -8.35 -7.64 -4.10
CA VAL A 79 -7.27 -6.73 -3.68
C VAL A 79 -6.20 -7.56 -2.98
N LEU A 80 -5.00 -7.62 -3.55
CA LEU A 80 -3.84 -8.30 -2.98
C LEU A 80 -2.93 -7.32 -2.22
N VAL A 81 -2.85 -6.09 -2.71
CA VAL A 81 -2.20 -4.97 -2.02
C VAL A 81 -3.13 -3.78 -2.07
N GLY A 82 -3.48 -3.22 -0.92
CA GLY A 82 -4.28 -2.01 -0.80
C GLY A 82 -3.73 -1.08 0.27
N LEU A 83 -3.45 0.16 -0.11
CA LEU A 83 -3.13 1.25 0.81
C LEU A 83 -4.22 2.31 0.69
N ARG A 84 -4.85 2.64 1.82
CA ARG A 84 -5.82 3.74 1.90
C ARG A 84 -5.41 4.72 2.97
N VAL A 85 -5.35 5.99 2.61
CA VAL A 85 -4.92 7.07 3.49
C VAL A 85 -6.09 8.02 3.67
N TYR A 86 -6.52 8.24 4.91
CA TYR A 86 -7.69 9.04 5.24
C TYR A 86 -7.54 9.74 6.59
N PRO A 87 -8.27 10.85 6.84
CA PRO A 87 -8.23 11.50 8.14
C PRO A 87 -8.97 10.67 9.19
N ILE A 88 -8.38 10.53 10.37
CA ILE A 88 -9.01 9.96 11.57
C ILE A 88 -9.46 11.10 12.48
N GLY A 89 -10.73 11.09 12.85
CA GLY A 89 -11.28 12.04 13.81
C GLY A 89 -11.26 13.49 13.32
N ARG A 90 -11.06 14.43 14.25
CA ARG A 90 -11.12 15.89 14.00
C ARG A 90 -9.80 16.61 14.25
N THR A 91 -8.76 15.91 14.70
CA THR A 91 -7.50 16.49 15.21
C THR A 91 -6.35 16.40 14.20
N GLY A 92 -6.63 16.07 12.94
CA GLY A 92 -5.59 15.96 11.90
C GLY A 92 -4.74 14.69 11.99
N GLN A 93 -5.19 13.68 12.75
CA GLN A 93 -4.60 12.35 12.68
C GLN A 93 -4.93 11.70 11.33
N ILE A 94 -4.01 10.89 10.83
CA ILE A 94 -4.18 10.14 9.60
C ILE A 94 -4.24 8.64 9.91
N GLY A 95 -5.13 7.94 9.24
CA GLY A 95 -5.17 6.49 9.18
C GLY A 95 -4.59 6.01 7.87
N ILE A 96 -3.68 5.05 7.95
CA ILE A 96 -3.21 4.29 6.80
C ILE A 96 -3.75 2.88 6.95
N GLN A 97 -4.82 2.56 6.23
CA GLN A 97 -5.30 1.19 6.14
C GLN A 97 -4.44 0.42 5.13
N VAL A 98 -3.88 -0.69 5.60
CA VAL A 98 -3.12 -1.64 4.80
C VAL A 98 -3.95 -2.91 4.66
N ARG A 99 -4.18 -3.35 3.43
CA ARG A 99 -4.86 -4.61 3.12
C ARG A 99 -3.93 -5.48 2.29
N LEU A 100 -3.65 -6.68 2.77
CA LEU A 100 -2.77 -7.66 2.15
C LEU A 100 -3.55 -8.95 1.94
N GLY A 101 -3.52 -9.47 0.73
CA GLY A 101 -4.19 -10.70 0.35
C GLY A 101 -3.22 -11.66 -0.31
N ASP A 102 -3.43 -12.94 -0.04
CA ASP A 102 -2.80 -14.01 -0.81
C ASP A 102 -3.42 -14.11 -2.22
N GLY A 103 -2.59 -14.50 -3.19
CA GLY A 103 -2.97 -14.67 -4.58
C GLY A 103 -4.02 -15.77 -4.77
N THR A 104 -4.46 -15.95 -6.01
CA THR A 104 -5.35 -17.08 -6.34
C THR A 104 -4.50 -18.17 -6.96
N HIS A 105 -4.40 -19.32 -6.30
CA HIS A 105 -3.75 -20.51 -6.88
C HIS A 105 -4.79 -21.47 -7.47
N GLU A 106 -4.45 -22.15 -8.56
CA GLU A 106 -5.31 -23.19 -9.13
C GLU A 106 -5.66 -24.23 -8.05
N GLN A 107 -6.93 -24.61 -7.96
CA GLN A 107 -7.47 -25.57 -6.99
C GLN A 107 -7.45 -25.13 -5.51
N GLN A 108 -7.07 -23.88 -5.20
CA GLN A 108 -7.16 -23.35 -3.84
C GLN A 108 -8.63 -23.10 -3.45
N ARG A 109 -9.03 -23.58 -2.27
CA ARG A 109 -10.35 -23.28 -1.73
C ARG A 109 -10.40 -21.82 -1.27
N PRO A 110 -11.57 -21.15 -1.33
CA PRO A 110 -11.71 -19.78 -0.84
C PRO A 110 -11.23 -19.60 0.61
N GLU A 111 -11.48 -20.57 1.48
CA GLU A 111 -11.08 -20.54 2.90
C GLU A 111 -9.58 -20.72 3.12
N SER A 112 -8.84 -21.19 2.11
CA SER A 112 -7.38 -21.32 2.16
C SER A 112 -6.66 -20.03 1.78
N ARG A 113 -7.40 -18.96 1.47
CA ARG A 113 -6.83 -17.65 1.13
C ARG A 113 -6.54 -16.87 2.40
N GLY A 114 -5.27 -16.54 2.59
CA GLY A 114 -4.83 -15.64 3.66
C GLY A 114 -5.17 -14.18 3.35
N TRP A 115 -5.57 -13.42 4.36
CA TRP A 115 -5.63 -11.97 4.27
C TRP A 115 -5.31 -11.33 5.61
N ALA A 116 -4.78 -10.12 5.54
CA ALA A 116 -4.46 -9.30 6.69
C ALA A 116 -4.93 -7.86 6.41
N SER A 117 -5.50 -7.21 7.43
CA SER A 117 -5.92 -5.81 7.33
C SER A 117 -5.62 -5.09 8.62
N PHE A 118 -4.92 -3.95 8.51
CA PHE A 118 -4.49 -3.15 9.65
C PHE A 118 -4.77 -1.67 9.37
N GLU A 119 -5.00 -0.90 10.43
CA GLU A 119 -4.95 0.56 10.38
C GLU A 119 -3.71 1.01 11.15
N LEU A 120 -2.85 1.78 10.50
CA LEU A 120 -1.66 2.36 11.08
C LEU A 120 -1.90 3.86 11.30
N PRO A 121 -1.99 4.34 12.55
CA PRO A 121 -2.16 5.76 12.83
C PRO A 121 -0.85 6.49 12.50
N ALA A 122 -0.94 7.60 11.76
CA ALA A 122 0.18 8.40 11.28
C ALA A 122 -0.08 9.90 11.36
N CYS A 123 0.98 10.69 11.22
CA CYS A 123 0.90 12.13 11.02
C CYS A 123 1.35 12.55 9.62
N TYR A 124 1.12 13.81 9.25
CA TYR A 124 1.53 14.33 7.93
C TYR A 124 3.04 14.29 7.70
N GLU A 125 3.85 14.39 8.75
CA GLU A 125 5.31 14.25 8.62
C GLU A 125 5.70 12.83 8.23
N ASP A 126 5.03 11.82 8.81
CA ASP A 126 5.22 10.43 8.43
C ASP A 126 4.83 10.19 6.98
N LEU A 127 3.66 10.70 6.55
CA LEU A 127 3.24 10.64 5.15
C LEU A 127 4.23 11.33 4.21
N HIS A 128 4.76 12.49 4.60
CA HIS A 128 5.70 13.23 3.78
C HIS A 128 6.98 12.43 3.55
N ARG A 129 7.55 11.85 4.62
CA ARG A 129 8.75 11.00 4.53
C ARG A 129 8.47 9.73 3.74
N PHE A 130 7.37 9.06 4.03
CA PHE A 130 6.99 7.82 3.36
C PHE A 130 6.72 8.03 1.86
N GLY A 131 6.04 9.11 1.49
CA GLY A 131 5.79 9.49 0.09
C GLY A 131 7.07 9.78 -0.68
N ALA A 132 8.04 10.45 -0.05
CA ALA A 132 9.36 10.66 -0.64
C ALA A 132 10.13 9.35 -0.85
N GLN A 133 10.00 8.38 0.06
CA GLN A 133 10.60 7.06 -0.11
C GLN A 133 9.89 6.24 -1.19
N MET A 134 8.55 6.31 -1.30
CA MET A 134 7.79 5.64 -2.37
C MET A 134 8.21 6.10 -3.77
N GLN A 135 8.58 7.37 -3.94
CA GLN A 135 9.14 7.84 -5.20
C GLN A 135 10.53 7.26 -5.50
N ARG A 136 11.32 6.91 -4.46
CA ARG A 136 12.65 6.32 -4.63
C ARG A 136 12.60 4.82 -4.95
N ILE A 137 11.63 4.07 -4.41
CA ILE A 137 11.55 2.62 -4.67
C ILE A 137 11.26 2.30 -6.13
N VAL A 138 10.62 3.22 -6.87
CA VAL A 138 10.41 3.05 -8.32
C VAL A 138 11.65 3.41 -9.16
N GLU A 139 12.66 4.05 -8.57
CA GLU A 139 13.91 4.43 -9.24
C GLU A 139 15.06 3.46 -8.95
N SER A 140 14.97 2.72 -7.85
CA SER A 140 16.02 1.81 -7.39
C SER A 140 15.42 0.56 -6.76
N SER A 141 15.77 -0.61 -7.32
CA SER A 141 15.32 -1.93 -6.85
C SER A 141 15.78 -2.28 -5.43
N ASP A 142 16.86 -1.62 -4.96
CA ASP A 142 17.43 -1.85 -3.62
C ASP A 142 16.82 -0.91 -2.56
N ALA A 143 15.99 0.04 -2.97
CA ALA A 143 15.35 0.98 -2.06
C ALA A 143 14.08 0.38 -1.44
N THR A 144 13.80 0.82 -0.21
CA THR A 144 12.56 0.50 0.51
C THR A 144 11.88 1.77 0.99
N ALA A 145 10.55 1.76 1.03
CA ALA A 145 9.76 2.77 1.71
C ALA A 145 9.20 2.20 3.00
N SER A 146 9.35 2.92 4.11
CA SER A 146 9.04 2.40 5.44
C SER A 146 8.26 3.42 6.28
N LEU A 147 7.18 2.98 6.88
CA LEU A 147 6.52 3.66 7.98
C LEU A 147 6.88 2.94 9.28
N TYR A 148 7.34 3.70 10.29
CA TYR A 148 7.83 3.17 11.56
C TYR A 148 8.92 2.10 11.38
N PRO A 149 10.07 2.45 10.76
CA PRO A 149 11.20 1.53 10.70
C PRO A 149 11.60 1.12 12.12
N ASP A 150 12.04 -0.13 12.30
CA ASP A 150 12.70 -0.50 13.54
C ASP A 150 13.92 0.40 13.70
N GLU A 151 13.99 1.15 14.81
CA GLU A 151 15.20 1.91 15.13
C GLU A 151 16.38 0.93 15.27
N PRO A 152 17.56 1.25 14.72
CA PRO A 152 18.74 0.39 14.80
C PRO A 152 19.23 0.19 16.24
#